data_AF-A0A1R3R753-F1
#
_entry.id   AF-A0A1R3R753-F1
#
_cell.length_a   1.000
_cell.length_b   1.000
_cell.length_c   1.000
_cell.angle_alpha   90.00
_cell.angle_beta   90.00
_cell.angle_gamma   90.00
#
_symmetry.space_group_name_H-M   'P 1'
#
loop_
_entity.id
_entity.type
_entity.pdbx_description
1 polymer ?
#
loop_
_entity_poly.entity_id
_entity_poly.type
_entity_poly.pdbx_seq_one_letter_code
_entity_poly.pdbx_strand_id
1 'polypeptide(L)'
;MSDADPVSPNTPALEVSLYAPQKFYTEIPDEHFFTLTLKRLPDREGPKEKQQPCRLSWSPSTDKPEEFLLFHSQYYGGFKKIEVGNTLPIHQPELPHLWSLGANGSSSWKMKMGSALYQSLKPGKLYELFWPGCEVHLWDWGMNETHLGEDLMSRSAPIVLPGGVCCSFTLLEGVPPPRRWSAPIIESNMGAPGAPILSLKIDAPPTWKVEDDMQVTYKVTYHGVLGEDAARPITFYTPSFDVDDAFGVYWRRRGTDKWESWHTVAPPGYPAYPEEDRQVNVGTPESGFVSLQPHETWTWVADLACEYDLPENARVGEAIRYRFKGCQLEWWDWGTKDDHMDTVLTVPGLWGVRVLDPPDNGGRPKVRVPASNTVEFTVIG
;
A
#
# COMPACT_ATOMS: atom_id res chain seq x y z
N MET A 1 -1.00 -7.87 35.09
CA MET A 1 -0.66 -9.26 34.72
C MET A 1 -1.97 -9.95 34.42
N SER A 2 -2.31 -10.07 33.13
CA SER A 2 -3.42 -10.89 32.66
C SER A 2 -2.76 -12.00 31.86
N ASP A 3 -2.96 -13.23 32.29
CA ASP A 3 -2.55 -14.43 31.56
C ASP A 3 -3.19 -14.38 30.17
N ALA A 4 -2.35 -14.48 29.14
CA ALA A 4 -2.81 -14.76 27.79
C ALA A 4 -3.21 -16.23 27.77
N ASP A 5 -4.47 -16.51 27.43
CA ASP A 5 -4.94 -17.87 27.23
C ASP A 5 -4.01 -18.60 26.25
N PRO A 6 -3.57 -19.84 26.58
CA PRO A 6 -2.67 -20.57 25.72
C PRO A 6 -3.38 -20.87 24.40
N VAL A 7 -2.91 -20.23 23.32
CA VAL A 7 -3.23 -20.57 21.93
C VAL A 7 -3.20 -22.10 21.80
N SER A 8 -4.34 -22.69 21.44
CA SER A 8 -4.46 -24.13 21.24
C SER A 8 -3.32 -24.62 20.35
N PRO A 9 -2.60 -25.70 20.69
CA PRO A 9 -1.43 -26.14 19.95
C PRO A 9 -1.71 -26.55 18.49
N ASN A 10 -2.99 -26.55 18.07
CA ASN A 10 -3.45 -26.86 16.73
C ASN A 10 -3.92 -25.66 15.90
N THR A 11 -3.97 -24.44 16.44
CA THR A 11 -4.38 -23.23 15.69
C THR A 11 -3.16 -22.41 15.27
N PRO A 12 -3.18 -21.76 14.09
CA PRO A 12 -2.13 -20.83 13.67
C PRO A 12 -2.03 -19.66 14.66
N ALA A 13 -0.80 -19.26 14.96
CA ALA A 13 -0.54 -17.99 15.63
C ALA A 13 -0.58 -16.88 14.57
N LEU A 14 -1.43 -15.87 14.78
CA LEU A 14 -1.57 -14.72 13.90
C LEU A 14 -1.20 -13.43 14.64
N GLU A 15 -0.68 -12.47 13.90
CA GLU A 15 -0.43 -11.09 14.28
C GLU A 15 -1.33 -10.19 13.45
N VAL A 16 -1.93 -9.19 14.08
CA VAL A 16 -2.78 -8.18 13.41
C VAL A 16 -2.06 -6.85 13.47
N SER A 17 -2.07 -6.08 12.39
CA SER A 17 -1.67 -4.67 12.40
C SER A 17 -2.72 -3.80 11.71
N LEU A 18 -2.81 -2.55 12.13
CA LEU A 18 -3.81 -1.60 11.67
C LEU A 18 -3.14 -0.28 11.31
N TYR A 19 -3.48 0.25 10.14
CA TYR A 19 -2.94 1.51 9.62
C TYR A 19 -4.07 2.43 9.14
N ALA A 20 -3.88 3.73 9.36
CA ALA A 20 -4.75 4.79 8.84
C ALA A 20 -3.91 5.94 8.30
N PRO A 21 -4.38 6.63 7.24
CA PRO A 21 -3.94 7.98 6.96
C PRO A 21 -4.13 8.88 8.19
N GLN A 22 -3.14 9.74 8.49
CA GLN A 22 -3.21 10.64 9.65
C GLN A 22 -4.35 11.68 9.55
N LYS A 23 -4.88 11.92 8.35
CA LYS A 23 -5.86 12.98 8.06
C LYS A 23 -6.95 12.46 7.13
N PHE A 24 -8.19 12.67 7.54
CA PHE A 24 -9.38 12.52 6.71
C PHE A 24 -10.07 13.88 6.55
N TYR A 25 -10.96 13.99 5.58
CA TYR A 25 -11.60 15.25 5.19
C TYR A 25 -13.10 15.08 4.99
N THR A 26 -13.91 16.02 5.50
CA THR A 26 -15.38 15.90 5.51
C THR A 26 -16.03 15.91 4.13
N GLU A 27 -15.40 16.54 3.13
CA GLU A 27 -15.97 16.66 1.78
C GLU A 27 -15.63 15.47 0.86
N ILE A 28 -14.79 14.54 1.33
CA ILE A 28 -14.42 13.30 0.61
C ILE A 28 -14.58 12.05 1.50
N PRO A 29 -15.79 11.76 2.00
CA PRO A 29 -16.04 10.63 2.90
C PRO A 29 -15.77 9.27 2.25
N ASP A 30 -15.87 9.19 0.92
CA ASP A 30 -15.64 7.96 0.17
C ASP A 30 -14.15 7.55 0.12
N GLU A 31 -13.23 8.44 0.51
CA GLU A 31 -11.79 8.20 0.53
C GLU A 31 -11.25 7.82 1.93
N HIS A 32 -12.12 7.61 2.92
CA HIS A 32 -11.68 7.27 4.27
C HIS A 32 -11.42 5.77 4.38
N PHE A 33 -10.17 5.37 4.15
CA PHE A 33 -9.76 3.97 4.19
C PHE A 33 -8.75 3.67 5.30
N PHE A 34 -8.85 2.46 5.84
CA PHE A 34 -7.92 1.88 6.80
C PHE A 34 -7.32 0.60 6.22
N THR A 35 -6.11 0.24 6.63
CA THR A 35 -5.49 -1.03 6.25
C THR A 35 -5.39 -1.94 7.45
N LEU A 36 -6.03 -3.11 7.40
CA LEU A 36 -5.88 -4.18 8.37
C LEU A 36 -4.98 -5.27 7.75
N THR A 37 -3.91 -5.65 8.43
CA THR A 37 -3.00 -6.68 7.95
C THR A 37 -2.97 -7.85 8.93
N LEU A 38 -3.24 -9.05 8.42
CA LEU A 38 -3.05 -10.31 9.13
C LEU A 38 -1.71 -10.90 8.72
N LYS A 39 -0.91 -11.32 9.68
CA LYS A 39 0.36 -12.00 9.44
C LYS A 39 0.38 -13.31 10.23
N ARG A 40 0.75 -14.40 9.58
CA ARG A 40 0.97 -15.66 10.29
C ARG A 40 2.35 -15.66 10.91
N LEU A 41 2.42 -15.98 12.19
CA LEU A 41 3.67 -16.13 12.92
C LEU A 41 4.27 -17.53 12.65
N PRO A 42 5.60 -17.68 12.72
CA PRO A 42 6.23 -18.99 12.58
C PRO A 42 5.68 -19.97 13.60
N ASP A 43 5.35 -21.18 13.16
CA ASP A 43 4.89 -22.22 14.08
C ASP A 43 6.01 -22.60 15.05
N ARG A 44 5.68 -22.65 16.35
CA ARG A 44 6.57 -23.31 17.33
C ARG A 44 6.69 -24.78 16.93
N GLU A 45 7.92 -25.29 16.83
CA GLU A 45 8.28 -26.64 16.36
C GLU A 45 7.16 -27.66 16.59
N GLY A 46 6.52 -28.08 15.51
CA GLY A 46 5.36 -28.96 15.55
C GLY A 46 5.22 -29.79 14.27
N PRO A 47 4.23 -30.71 14.23
CA PRO A 47 4.10 -31.71 13.17
C PRO A 47 4.00 -31.09 11.76
N LYS A 48 4.46 -31.82 10.74
CA LYS A 48 4.56 -31.38 9.33
C LYS A 48 3.27 -30.79 8.73
N GLU A 49 2.11 -31.12 9.27
CA GLU A 49 0.81 -30.51 8.91
C GLU A 49 0.79 -28.99 9.14
N LYS A 50 1.58 -28.47 10.08
CA LYS A 50 1.73 -27.03 10.34
C LYS A 50 2.50 -26.28 9.25
N GLN A 51 3.19 -26.96 8.33
CA GLN A 51 3.84 -26.28 7.20
C GLN A 51 2.85 -25.91 6.07
N GLN A 52 1.60 -26.40 6.15
CA GLN A 52 0.56 -26.09 5.17
C GLN A 52 -0.01 -24.68 5.37
N PRO A 53 -0.50 -24.02 4.30
CA PRO A 53 -1.19 -22.74 4.44
C PRO A 53 -2.43 -22.89 5.33
N CYS A 54 -2.68 -21.87 6.16
CA CYS A 54 -3.91 -21.73 6.92
C CYS A 54 -4.95 -21.06 6.04
N ARG A 55 -6.12 -21.67 5.89
CA ARG A 55 -7.26 -21.05 5.22
C ARG A 55 -8.29 -20.61 6.25
N LEU A 56 -8.81 -19.39 6.15
CA LEU A 56 -9.91 -18.92 7.00
C LEU A 56 -10.96 -18.18 6.17
N SER A 57 -12.24 -18.35 6.48
CA SER A 57 -13.33 -17.57 5.87
C SER A 57 -13.81 -16.52 6.85
N TRP A 58 -13.54 -15.27 6.52
CA TRP A 58 -13.80 -14.14 7.40
C TRP A 58 -13.79 -12.82 6.61
N SER A 59 -14.55 -11.83 7.05
CA SER A 59 -14.54 -10.50 6.43
C SER A 59 -14.73 -9.45 7.52
N PRO A 60 -13.72 -8.60 7.78
CA PRO A 60 -13.88 -7.52 8.72
C PRO A 60 -14.82 -6.47 8.13
N SER A 61 -15.68 -5.89 8.96
CA SER A 61 -16.59 -4.82 8.57
C SER A 61 -16.59 -3.71 9.63
N THR A 62 -16.27 -2.51 9.19
CA THR A 62 -16.40 -1.29 9.98
C THR A 62 -17.85 -0.82 10.16
N ASP A 63 -18.81 -1.41 9.43
CA ASP A 63 -20.24 -1.12 9.60
C ASP A 63 -20.84 -1.90 10.79
N LYS A 64 -20.09 -2.86 11.36
CA LYS A 64 -20.45 -3.54 12.59
C LYS A 64 -19.73 -2.87 13.78
N PRO A 65 -20.45 -2.17 14.66
CA PRO A 65 -19.85 -1.43 15.78
C PRO A 65 -19.18 -2.34 16.84
N GLU A 66 -19.36 -3.66 16.73
CA GLU A 66 -18.73 -4.68 17.57
C GLU A 66 -17.33 -5.07 17.09
N GLU A 67 -17.01 -4.85 15.81
CA GLU A 67 -15.73 -5.25 15.20
C GLU A 67 -14.64 -4.18 15.30
N PHE A 68 -15.00 -2.90 15.43
CA PHE A 68 -14.04 -1.81 15.64
C PHE A 68 -14.53 -0.83 16.69
N LEU A 69 -13.65 -0.48 17.63
CA LEU A 69 -13.93 0.52 18.66
C LEU A 69 -13.32 1.86 18.27
N LEU A 70 -14.11 2.91 18.34
CA LEU A 70 -13.66 4.26 18.04
C LEU A 70 -13.50 5.07 19.33
N PHE A 71 -12.39 5.76 19.45
CA PHE A 71 -12.09 6.66 20.56
C PHE A 71 -11.77 8.06 20.04
N HIS A 72 -12.06 9.10 20.83
CA HIS A 72 -11.56 10.46 20.57
C HIS A 72 -10.75 11.01 21.74
N SER A 73 -9.78 11.85 21.43
CA SER A 73 -8.97 12.55 22.43
C SER A 73 -9.82 13.50 23.28
N GLN A 74 -9.52 13.58 24.57
CA GLN A 74 -10.09 14.55 25.50
C GLN A 74 -9.13 15.72 25.78
N TYR A 75 -9.68 16.89 26.13
CA TYR A 75 -8.92 18.11 26.42
C TYR A 75 -7.93 17.97 27.60
N TYR A 76 -8.18 17.07 28.55
CA TYR A 76 -7.35 16.88 29.74
C TYR A 76 -6.41 15.66 29.65
N GLY A 77 -6.23 15.12 28.43
CA GLY A 77 -5.51 13.87 28.19
C GLY A 77 -6.41 12.65 28.32
N GLY A 78 -6.10 11.60 27.56
CA GLY A 78 -6.87 10.36 27.51
C GLY A 78 -7.89 10.30 26.35
N PHE A 79 -8.45 9.11 26.17
CA PHE A 79 -9.34 8.77 25.07
C PHE A 79 -10.72 8.36 25.59
N LYS A 80 -11.78 8.89 24.98
CA LYS A 80 -13.16 8.49 25.28
C LYS A 80 -13.67 7.56 24.18
N LYS A 81 -14.17 6.38 24.56
CA LYS A 81 -14.92 5.53 23.63
C LYS A 81 -16.16 6.28 23.12
N ILE A 82 -16.38 6.20 21.83
CA ILE A 82 -17.55 6.73 21.13
C ILE A 82 -18.57 5.60 21.02
N GLU A 83 -19.81 5.90 21.41
CA GLU A 83 -20.94 5.04 21.10
C GLU A 83 -21.32 5.28 19.65
N VAL A 84 -21.05 4.28 18.82
CA VAL A 84 -21.38 4.26 17.40
C VAL A 84 -22.81 3.75 17.28
N GLY A 85 -23.70 4.52 16.64
CA GLY A 85 -25.10 4.15 16.49
C GLY A 85 -25.25 2.88 15.65
N ASN A 86 -26.15 1.98 16.04
CA ASN A 86 -26.51 0.81 15.23
C ASN A 86 -27.25 1.29 13.97
N THR A 87 -26.57 1.32 12.83
CA THR A 87 -27.25 1.38 11.54
C THR A 87 -27.82 0.01 11.21
N LEU A 88 -29.07 -0.03 10.72
CA LEU A 88 -29.65 -1.26 10.19
C LEU A 88 -28.68 -1.86 9.14
N PRO A 89 -28.46 -3.18 9.14
CA PRO A 89 -27.54 -3.80 8.18
C PRO A 89 -28.03 -3.47 6.77
N ILE A 90 -27.17 -2.86 5.96
CA ILE A 90 -27.39 -2.83 4.52
C ILE A 90 -27.40 -4.29 4.08
N HIS A 91 -28.56 -4.76 3.62
CA HIS A 91 -28.80 -6.14 3.21
C HIS A 91 -28.03 -6.46 1.92
N GLN A 92 -26.75 -6.78 2.06
CA GLN A 92 -26.09 -7.77 1.22
C GLN A 92 -25.17 -8.57 2.16
N PRO A 93 -25.39 -9.89 2.34
CA PRO A 93 -24.34 -10.72 2.90
C PRO A 93 -23.21 -10.71 1.87
N GLU A 94 -22.20 -9.88 2.08
CA GLU A 94 -20.92 -10.10 1.44
C GLU A 94 -20.52 -11.53 1.79
N LEU A 95 -20.39 -12.38 0.78
CA LEU A 95 -19.92 -13.75 0.97
C LEU A 95 -18.60 -13.67 1.73
N PRO A 96 -18.44 -14.38 2.86
CA PRO A 96 -17.25 -14.25 3.68
C PRO A 96 -16.03 -14.69 2.87
N HIS A 97 -15.08 -13.77 2.73
CA HIS A 97 -13.89 -13.95 1.90
C HIS A 97 -13.05 -15.13 2.41
N LEU A 98 -12.62 -15.98 1.49
CA LEU A 98 -11.74 -17.11 1.78
C LEU A 98 -10.29 -16.68 1.66
N TRP A 99 -9.59 -16.72 2.79
CA TRP A 99 -8.17 -16.37 2.90
C TRP A 99 -7.32 -17.63 2.91
N SER A 100 -6.10 -17.51 2.41
CA SER A 100 -5.02 -18.47 2.57
C SER A 100 -3.80 -17.71 3.09
N LEU A 101 -3.18 -18.21 4.16
CA LEU A 101 -2.00 -17.65 4.81
C LEU A 101 -0.93 -18.74 4.89
N GLY A 102 0.04 -18.69 3.98
CA GLY A 102 1.25 -19.51 4.04
C GLY A 102 2.05 -19.31 5.33
N ALA A 103 3.05 -20.18 5.57
CA ALA A 103 3.96 -20.00 6.69
C ALA A 103 4.68 -18.65 6.56
N ASN A 104 4.60 -17.79 7.59
CA ASN A 104 5.09 -16.41 7.58
C ASN A 104 4.39 -15.44 6.61
N GLY A 105 3.34 -15.89 5.91
CA GLY A 105 2.58 -15.07 4.97
C GLY A 105 1.82 -13.94 5.66
N SER A 106 1.57 -12.86 4.92
CA SER A 106 0.73 -11.75 5.37
C SER A 106 -0.23 -11.29 4.30
N SER A 107 -1.45 -10.95 4.69
CA SER A 107 -2.48 -10.40 3.82
C SER A 107 -2.98 -9.08 4.38
N SER A 108 -3.05 -8.06 3.53
CA SER A 108 -3.51 -6.72 3.90
C SER A 108 -4.83 -6.39 3.23
N TRP A 109 -5.71 -5.70 3.95
CA TRP A 109 -7.05 -5.38 3.51
C TRP A 109 -7.35 -3.91 3.69
N LYS A 110 -7.78 -3.24 2.62
CA LYS A 110 -8.18 -1.84 2.62
C LYS A 110 -9.68 -1.73 2.92
N MET A 111 -10.01 -1.34 4.14
CA MET A 111 -11.37 -1.16 4.65
C MET A 111 -11.85 0.25 4.40
N LYS A 112 -13.00 0.41 3.75
CA LYS A 112 -13.71 1.69 3.76
C LYS A 112 -14.23 1.97 5.16
N MET A 113 -14.17 3.21 5.62
CA MET A 113 -14.79 3.62 6.88
C MET A 113 -16.30 3.44 6.80
N GLY A 114 -16.83 2.61 7.69
CA GLY A 114 -18.26 2.36 7.80
C GLY A 114 -19.05 3.64 8.08
N SER A 115 -20.27 3.68 7.56
CA SER A 115 -21.15 4.85 7.63
C SER A 115 -21.45 5.26 9.07
N ALA A 116 -21.64 4.28 9.96
CA ALA A 116 -21.90 4.49 11.38
C ALA A 116 -20.71 5.12 12.13
N LEU A 117 -19.48 4.68 11.80
CA LEU A 117 -18.25 5.26 12.35
C LEU A 117 -18.11 6.70 11.87
N TYR A 118 -18.27 6.94 10.57
CA TYR A 118 -18.14 8.25 9.97
C TYR A 118 -19.11 9.28 10.60
N GLN A 119 -20.38 8.91 10.76
CA GLN A 119 -21.41 9.78 11.37
C GLN A 119 -21.08 10.21 12.80
N SER A 120 -20.27 9.41 13.51
CA SER A 120 -19.84 9.71 14.88
C SER A 120 -18.62 10.65 14.95
N LEU A 121 -17.97 10.93 13.82
CA LEU A 121 -16.82 11.82 13.74
C LEU A 121 -17.24 13.30 13.77
N LYS A 122 -16.33 14.13 14.29
CA LYS A 122 -16.44 15.58 14.36
C LYS A 122 -15.11 16.18 13.90
N PRO A 123 -15.14 17.19 13.02
CA PRO A 123 -13.92 17.84 12.56
C PRO A 123 -13.08 18.41 13.71
N GLY A 124 -11.77 18.46 13.51
CA GLY A 124 -10.79 19.03 14.43
C GLY A 124 -10.42 18.16 15.63
N LYS A 125 -10.89 16.91 15.68
CA LYS A 125 -10.56 15.97 16.77
C LYS A 125 -9.62 14.87 16.31
N LEU A 126 -8.73 14.46 17.22
CA LEU A 126 -7.91 13.26 17.07
C LEU A 126 -8.72 12.03 17.51
N TYR A 127 -8.72 11.02 16.66
CA TYR A 127 -9.39 9.75 16.85
C TYR A 127 -8.39 8.61 16.92
N GLU A 128 -8.74 7.57 17.67
CA GLU A 128 -8.07 6.27 17.63
C GLU A 128 -9.10 5.20 17.24
N LEU A 129 -8.80 4.47 16.17
CA LEU A 129 -9.53 3.26 15.79
C LEU A 129 -8.81 2.07 16.40
N PHE A 130 -9.53 1.24 17.14
CA PHE A 130 -9.00 0.12 17.91
C PHE A 130 -9.63 -1.19 17.46
N TRP A 131 -8.79 -2.20 17.27
CA TRP A 131 -9.18 -3.56 16.95
C TRP A 131 -9.30 -4.38 18.24
N PRO A 132 -10.51 -4.81 18.64
CA PRO A 132 -10.73 -5.56 19.87
C PRO A 132 -10.30 -7.03 19.79
N GLY A 133 -10.04 -7.55 18.58
CA GLY A 133 -9.82 -8.97 18.36
C GLY A 133 -11.12 -9.70 18.05
N CYS A 134 -11.01 -10.87 17.42
CA CYS A 134 -12.15 -11.73 17.18
C CYS A 134 -11.74 -13.20 17.05
N GLU A 135 -12.72 -14.09 17.14
CA GLU A 135 -12.55 -15.52 16.92
C GLU A 135 -13.14 -15.91 15.55
N VAL A 136 -12.41 -16.72 14.80
CA VAL A 136 -12.83 -17.23 13.48
C VAL A 136 -12.96 -18.74 13.55
N HIS A 137 -14.19 -19.23 13.39
CA HIS A 137 -14.50 -20.66 13.45
C HIS A 137 -14.42 -21.38 12.09
N LEU A 138 -14.55 -20.64 10.98
CA LEU A 138 -14.49 -21.19 9.63
C LEU A 138 -13.04 -21.15 9.14
N TRP A 139 -12.28 -22.23 9.39
CA TRP A 139 -10.87 -22.32 8.97
C TRP A 139 -10.38 -23.77 8.85
N ASP A 140 -9.34 -24.00 8.04
CA ASP A 140 -8.67 -25.31 7.90
C ASP A 140 -7.19 -25.18 7.48
N TRP A 141 -6.43 -26.27 7.51
CA TRP A 141 -5.08 -26.42 6.98
C TRP A 141 -5.12 -27.06 5.58
N GLY A 142 -4.28 -26.61 4.63
CA GLY A 142 -4.00 -27.36 3.39
C GLY A 142 -4.36 -26.67 2.07
N MET A 143 -3.91 -27.29 0.97
CA MET A 143 -3.99 -26.80 -0.41
C MET A 143 -4.78 -27.80 -1.27
N ASN A 144 -6.10 -27.87 -1.09
CA ASN A 144 -6.93 -28.68 -1.99
C ASN A 144 -7.45 -27.81 -3.13
N GLU A 145 -6.71 -27.79 -4.25
CA GLU A 145 -7.14 -27.22 -5.54
C GLU A 145 -8.21 -28.08 -6.25
N THR A 146 -8.53 -29.28 -5.73
CA THR A 146 -9.49 -30.21 -6.36
C THR A 146 -10.96 -29.95 -6.01
N HIS A 147 -11.27 -28.99 -5.14
CA HIS A 147 -12.65 -28.68 -4.76
C HIS A 147 -12.89 -27.17 -4.82
N LEU A 148 -13.04 -26.63 -6.04
CA LEU A 148 -13.82 -25.41 -6.24
C LEU A 148 -15.25 -25.71 -5.78
N GLY A 149 -15.55 -25.49 -4.51
CA GLY A 149 -16.92 -25.52 -3.98
C GLY A 149 -17.19 -26.34 -2.71
N GLU A 150 -16.19 -26.80 -1.94
CA GLU A 150 -16.47 -27.32 -0.58
C GLU A 150 -16.35 -26.19 0.46
N ASP A 151 -17.45 -25.95 1.18
CA ASP A 151 -17.56 -25.00 2.29
C ASP A 151 -16.51 -25.30 3.37
N LEU A 152 -15.78 -24.27 3.83
CA LEU A 152 -14.95 -24.40 5.04
C LEU A 152 -15.85 -24.87 6.19
N MET A 153 -15.55 -26.03 6.75
CA MET A 153 -16.32 -26.57 7.87
C MET A 153 -15.96 -25.83 9.15
N SER A 154 -16.97 -25.47 9.94
CA SER A 154 -16.76 -24.85 11.25
C SER A 154 -15.93 -25.77 12.16
N ARG A 155 -14.79 -25.28 12.65
CA ARG A 155 -13.93 -25.98 13.60
C ARG A 155 -14.31 -25.67 15.04
N SER A 156 -14.14 -26.68 15.89
CA SER A 156 -14.37 -26.59 17.34
C SER A 156 -13.33 -25.72 18.04
N ALA A 157 -12.10 -25.66 17.54
CA ALA A 157 -11.06 -24.74 18.00
C ALA A 157 -11.01 -23.53 17.06
N PRO A 158 -11.40 -22.31 17.49
CA PRO A 158 -11.32 -21.12 16.65
C PRO A 158 -9.88 -20.63 16.45
N ILE A 159 -9.64 -19.97 15.33
CA ILE A 159 -8.48 -19.08 15.17
C ILE A 159 -8.76 -17.80 15.94
N VAL A 160 -7.77 -17.34 16.71
CA VAL A 160 -7.84 -16.07 17.43
C VAL A 160 -7.12 -15.01 16.61
N LEU A 161 -7.83 -13.96 16.20
CA LEU A 161 -7.24 -12.73 15.70
C LEU A 161 -6.96 -11.82 16.90
N PRO A 162 -5.69 -11.63 17.31
CA PRO A 162 -5.39 -10.87 18.52
C PRO A 162 -5.88 -9.44 18.42
N GLY A 163 -6.53 -8.99 19.50
CA GLY A 163 -6.88 -7.59 19.70
C GLY A 163 -5.70 -6.77 20.22
N GLY A 164 -5.90 -5.45 20.32
CA GLY A 164 -4.97 -4.54 20.99
C GLY A 164 -4.25 -3.57 20.08
N VAL A 165 -4.37 -3.71 18.75
CA VAL A 165 -3.79 -2.76 17.81
C VAL A 165 -4.70 -1.56 17.58
N CYS A 166 -4.09 -0.38 17.42
CA CYS A 166 -4.81 0.84 17.11
C CYS A 166 -4.06 1.67 16.06
N CYS A 167 -4.80 2.59 15.44
CA CYS A 167 -4.24 3.63 14.58
C CYS A 167 -4.92 4.97 14.88
N SER A 168 -4.21 6.06 14.65
CA SER A 168 -4.70 7.41 14.97
C SER A 168 -4.90 8.26 13.73
N PHE A 169 -5.98 9.04 13.68
CA PHE A 169 -6.28 9.95 12.58
C PHE A 169 -7.04 11.19 13.05
N THR A 170 -7.02 12.25 12.24
CA THR A 170 -7.79 13.49 12.50
C THR A 170 -8.76 13.74 11.36
N LEU A 171 -10.04 13.98 11.67
CA LEU A 171 -10.99 14.47 10.68
C LEU A 171 -10.85 15.99 10.56
N LEU A 172 -10.59 16.50 9.36
CA LEU A 172 -10.48 17.93 9.05
C LEU A 172 -11.69 18.38 8.24
N GLU A 173 -12.10 19.63 8.45
CA GLU A 173 -13.18 20.24 7.68
C GLU A 173 -12.70 20.61 6.28
N GLY A 174 -13.58 20.44 5.30
CA GLY A 174 -13.36 20.79 3.90
C GLY A 174 -12.77 19.64 3.07
N VAL A 175 -12.09 20.01 1.99
CA VAL A 175 -11.25 19.14 1.16
C VAL A 175 -9.78 19.25 1.57
N PRO A 176 -8.94 18.24 1.27
CA PRO A 176 -7.49 18.39 1.40
C PRO A 176 -7.04 19.69 0.71
N PRO A 177 -6.18 20.49 1.36
CA PRO A 177 -5.70 21.72 0.74
C PRO A 177 -5.06 21.35 -0.60
N PRO A 178 -5.38 22.06 -1.70
CA PRO A 178 -4.73 21.80 -2.97
C PRO A 178 -3.23 21.95 -2.74
N ARG A 179 -2.48 20.86 -2.91
CA ARG A 179 -1.02 20.91 -2.80
C ARG A 179 -0.57 22.00 -3.76
N ARG A 180 0.00 23.10 -3.24
CA ARG A 180 0.56 24.15 -4.10
C ARG A 180 1.65 23.50 -4.95
N TRP A 181 1.38 23.37 -6.24
CA TRP A 181 2.27 22.80 -7.22
C TRP A 181 3.45 23.75 -7.39
N SER A 182 4.52 23.50 -6.65
CA SER A 182 5.83 24.08 -6.97
C SER A 182 6.42 23.22 -8.08
N ALA A 183 7.08 23.86 -9.06
CA ALA A 183 7.97 23.17 -9.99
C ALA A 183 8.94 22.28 -9.19
N PRO A 184 9.46 21.16 -9.75
CA PRO A 184 10.39 20.31 -9.03
C PRO A 184 11.68 21.11 -8.78
N ILE A 185 11.77 21.73 -7.60
CA ILE A 185 12.99 22.38 -7.14
C ILE A 185 13.84 21.25 -6.57
N ILE A 186 14.83 20.81 -7.36
CA ILE A 186 15.86 19.85 -6.95
C ILE A 186 16.48 20.28 -5.59
N GLU A 187 16.54 21.59 -5.33
CA GLU A 187 17.13 22.20 -4.13
C GLU A 187 16.33 22.00 -2.84
N SER A 188 15.01 21.77 -2.89
CA SER A 188 14.20 21.66 -1.65
C SER A 188 14.18 20.26 -1.03
N ASN A 189 14.88 19.30 -1.64
CA ASN A 189 14.89 17.90 -1.22
C ASN A 189 16.33 17.38 -1.03
N MET A 190 17.23 18.25 -0.56
CA MET A 190 18.59 17.89 -0.14
C MET A 190 18.49 16.66 0.75
N GLY A 191 18.87 15.50 0.19
CA GLY A 191 18.87 14.23 0.89
C GLY A 191 19.76 14.30 2.13
N ALA A 192 19.72 13.26 2.96
CA ALA A 192 20.70 13.14 4.03
C ALA A 192 22.12 13.31 3.45
N PRO A 193 23.04 14.04 4.11
CA PRO A 193 24.42 14.16 3.65
C PRO A 193 25.01 12.78 3.30
N GLY A 194 25.61 12.65 2.12
CA GLY A 194 26.13 11.38 1.63
C GLY A 194 25.13 10.45 0.92
N ALA A 195 23.87 10.87 0.73
CA ALA A 195 22.89 10.12 -0.07
C ALA A 195 22.92 10.52 -1.55
N PRO A 196 22.71 9.58 -2.50
CA PRO A 196 22.59 9.90 -3.91
C PRO A 196 21.33 10.71 -4.21
N ILE A 197 21.45 11.61 -5.18
CA ILE A 197 20.37 12.49 -5.60
C ILE A 197 19.77 11.95 -6.89
N LEU A 198 18.47 11.66 -6.87
CA LEU A 198 17.72 11.18 -8.02
C LEU A 198 16.58 12.15 -8.35
N SER A 199 16.26 12.26 -9.64
CA SER A 199 15.06 12.96 -10.11
C SER A 199 14.30 12.11 -11.11
N LEU A 200 12.98 12.18 -11.09
CA LEU A 200 12.13 11.51 -12.08
C LEU A 200 11.44 12.54 -12.98
N LYS A 201 11.46 12.30 -14.29
CA LYS A 201 10.69 13.03 -15.30
C LYS A 201 9.73 12.07 -16.02
N ILE A 202 8.55 12.56 -16.34
CA ILE A 202 7.52 11.85 -17.11
C ILE A 202 7.33 12.57 -18.45
N ASP A 203 7.31 11.81 -19.54
CA ASP A 203 6.86 12.26 -20.85
C ASP A 203 5.63 11.42 -21.25
N ALA A 204 4.55 12.08 -21.68
CA ALA A 204 3.30 11.43 -22.09
C ALA A 204 2.75 12.08 -23.37
N PRO A 205 1.96 11.35 -24.17
CA PRO A 205 1.22 11.92 -25.29
C PRO A 205 0.35 13.11 -24.84
N PRO A 206 0.15 14.14 -25.67
CA PRO A 206 -0.68 15.29 -25.32
C PRO A 206 -2.19 14.98 -25.38
N THR A 207 -2.56 13.80 -25.86
CA THR A 207 -3.94 13.37 -26.09
C THR A 207 -4.11 11.90 -25.75
N TRP A 208 -5.29 11.55 -25.24
CA TRP A 208 -5.65 10.19 -24.86
C TRP A 208 -7.08 9.85 -25.31
N LYS A 209 -7.31 8.60 -25.71
CA LYS A 209 -8.63 8.05 -26.06
C LYS A 209 -9.11 7.15 -24.93
N VAL A 210 -10.33 7.34 -24.47
CA VAL A 210 -10.85 6.72 -23.24
C VAL A 210 -10.77 5.19 -23.26
N GLU A 211 -10.96 4.57 -24.42
CA GLU A 211 -10.96 3.10 -24.56
C GLU A 211 -9.56 2.52 -24.81
N ASP A 212 -8.54 3.37 -24.99
CA ASP A 212 -7.17 2.95 -25.31
C ASP A 212 -6.26 3.10 -24.08
N ASP A 213 -5.33 2.16 -23.91
CA ASP A 213 -4.23 2.34 -22.97
C ASP A 213 -3.33 3.51 -23.39
N MET A 214 -2.79 4.24 -22.41
CA MET A 214 -1.89 5.35 -22.69
C MET A 214 -0.45 5.01 -22.34
N GLN A 215 0.40 4.98 -23.36
CA GLN A 215 1.82 4.79 -23.15
C GLN A 215 2.49 6.04 -22.55
N VAL A 216 3.20 5.86 -21.44
CA VAL A 216 3.93 6.90 -20.73
C VAL A 216 5.39 6.50 -20.55
N THR A 217 6.30 7.45 -20.73
CA THR A 217 7.75 7.25 -20.55
C THR A 217 8.22 7.90 -19.26
N TYR A 218 8.94 7.13 -18.45
CA TYR A 218 9.55 7.58 -17.21
C TYR A 218 11.06 7.63 -17.34
N LYS A 219 11.68 8.66 -16.77
CA LYS A 219 13.12 8.93 -16.85
C LYS A 219 13.66 9.27 -15.48
N VAL A 220 14.42 8.35 -14.89
CA VAL A 220 15.11 8.56 -13.60
C VAL A 220 16.56 8.93 -13.87
N THR A 221 16.98 10.11 -13.41
CA THR A 221 18.34 10.62 -13.57
C THR A 221 19.04 10.67 -12.23
N TYR A 222 20.26 10.14 -12.19
CA TYR A 222 21.17 10.23 -11.04
C TYR A 222 22.05 11.47 -11.17
N HIS A 223 22.15 12.30 -10.14
CA HIS A 223 22.88 13.58 -10.18
C HIS A 223 24.18 13.58 -9.36
N GLY A 224 24.56 12.43 -8.79
CA GLY A 224 25.69 12.35 -7.86
C GLY A 224 25.27 12.55 -6.40
N VAL A 225 26.25 12.94 -5.58
CA VAL A 225 26.10 13.22 -4.15
C VAL A 225 26.38 14.69 -3.91
N LEU A 226 25.60 15.33 -3.04
CA LEU A 226 25.84 16.72 -2.67
C LEU A 226 27.24 16.89 -2.05
N GLY A 227 28.08 17.70 -2.67
CA GLY A 227 29.39 18.08 -2.13
C GLY A 227 30.51 17.08 -2.42
N GLU A 228 30.30 16.09 -3.29
CA GLU A 228 31.36 15.21 -3.79
C GLU A 228 31.63 15.47 -5.27
N ASP A 229 32.87 15.83 -5.61
CA ASP A 229 33.30 16.09 -7.00
C ASP A 229 33.51 14.80 -7.81
N ALA A 230 33.72 13.67 -7.13
CA ALA A 230 33.95 12.36 -7.73
C ALA A 230 32.78 11.43 -7.38
N ALA A 231 31.60 11.70 -7.95
CA ALA A 231 30.45 10.84 -7.78
C ALA A 231 30.73 9.46 -8.40
N ARG A 232 30.44 8.40 -7.63
CA ARG A 232 30.58 6.99 -8.04
C ARG A 232 29.22 6.45 -8.52
N PRO A 233 29.21 5.36 -9.32
CA PRO A 233 27.97 4.74 -9.76
C PRO A 233 27.13 4.27 -8.57
N ILE A 234 25.82 4.20 -8.80
CA ILE A 234 24.86 3.62 -7.87
C ILE A 234 24.14 2.46 -8.52
N THR A 235 23.67 1.52 -7.70
CA THR A 235 22.70 0.50 -8.08
C THR A 235 21.51 0.59 -7.15
N PHE A 236 20.28 0.56 -7.68
CA PHE A 236 19.06 0.68 -6.87
C PHE A 236 17.93 -0.23 -7.35
N TYR A 237 17.01 -0.51 -6.43
CA TYR A 237 15.86 -1.39 -6.64
C TYR A 237 14.71 -0.66 -7.34
N THR A 238 14.42 -1.01 -8.59
CA THR A 238 13.44 -0.33 -9.43
C THR A 238 11.98 -0.52 -8.99
N PRO A 239 11.55 -1.62 -8.37
CA PRO A 239 10.19 -1.74 -7.85
C PRO A 239 9.82 -0.69 -6.79
N SER A 240 10.78 0.06 -6.24
CA SER A 240 10.53 1.24 -5.40
C SER A 240 9.67 2.32 -6.08
N PHE A 241 9.58 2.30 -7.41
CA PHE A 241 8.76 3.24 -8.19
C PHE A 241 7.32 2.77 -8.38
N ASP A 242 7.02 1.50 -8.09
CA ASP A 242 5.71 0.86 -8.32
C ASP A 242 4.89 0.75 -7.03
N VAL A 243 5.12 1.62 -6.03
CA VAL A 243 4.29 1.63 -4.82
C VAL A 243 2.88 2.14 -5.11
N ASP A 244 1.88 1.49 -4.49
CA ASP A 244 0.52 2.04 -4.43
C ASP A 244 0.56 3.50 -3.95
N ASP A 245 -0.13 4.39 -4.65
CA ASP A 245 -0.14 5.84 -4.43
C ASP A 245 1.15 6.61 -4.85
N ALA A 246 2.13 5.96 -5.49
CA ALA A 246 3.28 6.63 -6.11
C ALA A 246 2.86 7.68 -7.14
N PHE A 247 1.72 7.50 -7.78
CA PHE A 247 1.22 8.33 -8.86
C PHE A 247 -0.10 9.02 -8.49
N GLY A 248 -0.32 10.19 -9.07
CA GLY A 248 -1.53 10.97 -8.90
C GLY A 248 -2.12 11.33 -10.25
N VAL A 249 -3.38 10.94 -10.44
CA VAL A 249 -4.21 11.36 -11.56
C VAL A 249 -5.11 12.49 -11.08
N TYR A 250 -5.20 13.56 -11.85
CA TYR A 250 -6.08 14.68 -11.58
C TYR A 250 -6.89 14.99 -12.81
N TRP A 251 -8.19 15.14 -12.64
CA TRP A 251 -9.14 15.31 -13.74
C TRP A 251 -9.82 16.66 -13.62
N ARG A 252 -9.88 17.38 -14.74
CA ARG A 252 -10.67 18.60 -14.88
C ARG A 252 -11.85 18.31 -15.80
N ARG A 253 -13.04 18.29 -15.19
CA ARG A 253 -14.32 18.11 -15.90
C ARG A 253 -14.64 19.30 -16.79
N ARG A 254 -15.39 19.04 -17.86
CA ARG A 254 -15.79 20.08 -18.79
C ARG A 254 -16.70 21.10 -18.09
N GLY A 255 -16.33 22.38 -18.16
CA GLY A 255 -17.08 23.47 -17.54
C GLY A 255 -16.72 23.76 -16.08
N THR A 256 -15.71 23.09 -15.53
CA THR A 256 -15.12 23.45 -14.24
C THR A 256 -13.69 23.94 -14.41
N ASP A 257 -13.30 24.96 -13.64
CA ASP A 257 -11.89 25.42 -13.55
C ASP A 257 -11.12 24.70 -12.43
N LYS A 258 -11.73 23.68 -11.81
CA LYS A 258 -11.17 22.94 -10.67
C LYS A 258 -10.62 21.59 -11.11
N TRP A 259 -9.46 21.25 -10.57
CA TRP A 259 -8.83 19.93 -10.70
C TRP A 259 -9.23 19.08 -9.50
N GLU A 260 -9.73 17.87 -9.76
CA GLU A 260 -10.12 16.90 -8.74
C GLU A 260 -9.14 15.71 -8.80
N SER A 261 -8.76 15.16 -7.65
CA SER A 261 -8.01 13.89 -7.64
C SER A 261 -8.91 12.78 -8.16
N TRP A 262 -8.36 11.95 -9.03
CA TRP A 262 -9.03 10.75 -9.49
C TRP A 262 -8.30 9.53 -8.91
N HIS A 263 -9.09 8.57 -8.46
CA HIS A 263 -8.65 7.30 -7.93
C HIS A 263 -9.52 6.21 -8.53
N THR A 264 -8.89 5.14 -8.96
CA THR A 264 -9.56 3.96 -9.49
C THR A 264 -10.34 3.27 -8.39
N VAL A 265 -11.56 2.87 -8.72
CA VAL A 265 -12.34 1.92 -7.92
C VAL A 265 -12.09 0.52 -8.50
N ALA A 266 -10.84 0.05 -8.46
CA ALA A 266 -10.54 -1.28 -9.00
C ALA A 266 -11.27 -2.34 -8.15
N PRO A 267 -12.05 -3.26 -8.75
CA PRO A 267 -12.55 -4.44 -8.05
C PRO A 267 -11.36 -5.32 -7.63
N PRO A 268 -11.42 -6.02 -6.48
CA PRO A 268 -10.36 -6.90 -6.06
C PRO A 268 -10.33 -8.13 -6.97
N GLY A 269 -9.30 -8.26 -7.79
CA GLY A 269 -9.13 -9.43 -8.64
C GLY A 269 -7.82 -9.40 -9.41
N TYR A 270 -6.73 -9.81 -8.78
CA TYR A 270 -5.57 -10.33 -9.50
C TYR A 270 -5.13 -11.68 -8.92
N PRO A 271 -4.59 -12.59 -9.77
CA PRO A 271 -4.46 -14.01 -9.45
C PRO A 271 -3.43 -14.29 -8.36
N ALA A 272 -3.71 -15.32 -7.57
CA ALA A 272 -2.76 -15.92 -6.66
C ALA A 272 -1.52 -16.43 -7.42
N TYR A 273 -0.36 -15.86 -7.09
CA TYR A 273 0.96 -16.27 -7.56
C TYR A 273 1.82 -16.57 -6.32
N PRO A 274 2.86 -17.43 -6.43
CA PRO A 274 3.48 -18.09 -5.29
C PRO A 274 3.96 -17.12 -4.20
N GLU A 275 3.54 -17.39 -2.96
CA GLU A 275 3.64 -16.57 -1.75
C GLU A 275 5.05 -16.57 -1.10
N GLU A 276 6.04 -17.25 -1.68
CA GLU A 276 7.33 -17.47 -1.04
C GLU A 276 8.28 -16.29 -1.24
N ASP A 277 8.91 -15.83 -0.14
CA ASP A 277 10.02 -14.89 -0.17
C ASP A 277 11.08 -15.41 -1.13
N ARG A 278 11.51 -14.54 -2.04
CA ARG A 278 12.49 -14.90 -3.06
C ARG A 278 13.82 -14.22 -2.77
N GLN A 279 14.88 -14.99 -2.97
CA GLN A 279 16.22 -14.45 -3.01
C GLN A 279 16.49 -13.90 -4.40
N VAL A 280 16.85 -12.63 -4.47
CA VAL A 280 17.18 -11.93 -5.70
C VAL A 280 18.64 -11.52 -5.63
N ASN A 281 19.41 -11.93 -6.63
CA ASN A 281 20.78 -11.50 -6.79
C ASN A 281 20.79 -10.17 -7.53
N VAL A 282 21.39 -9.13 -6.94
CA VAL A 282 21.37 -7.76 -7.49
C VAL A 282 22.01 -7.71 -8.87
N GLY A 283 23.13 -8.41 -9.06
CA GLY A 283 23.93 -8.35 -10.29
C GLY A 283 23.30 -9.00 -11.51
N THR A 284 22.28 -9.86 -11.35
CA THR A 284 21.72 -10.61 -12.48
C THR A 284 20.79 -9.77 -13.37
N PRO A 285 20.64 -10.07 -14.67
CA PRO A 285 19.82 -9.26 -15.58
C PRO A 285 18.35 -9.10 -15.16
N GLU A 286 17.73 -10.15 -14.62
CA GLU A 286 16.30 -10.22 -14.28
C GLU A 286 15.98 -9.74 -12.85
N SER A 287 16.92 -9.09 -12.19
CA SER A 287 16.87 -8.81 -10.75
C SER A 287 15.96 -7.64 -10.34
N GLY A 288 15.51 -6.79 -11.27
CA GLY A 288 14.81 -5.55 -10.92
C GLY A 288 15.73 -4.47 -10.33
N PHE A 289 17.02 -4.52 -10.66
CA PHE A 289 18.00 -3.50 -10.29
C PHE A 289 18.61 -2.86 -11.52
N VAL A 290 18.91 -1.57 -11.39
CA VAL A 290 19.57 -0.76 -12.41
C VAL A 290 20.76 -0.04 -11.80
N SER A 291 21.86 0.01 -12.55
CA SER A 291 23.01 0.84 -12.22
C SER A 291 23.02 2.11 -13.06
N LEU A 292 23.40 3.23 -12.44
CA LEU A 292 23.60 4.50 -13.12
C LEU A 292 24.93 5.12 -12.74
N GLN A 293 25.65 5.60 -13.74
CA GLN A 293 26.73 6.57 -13.58
C GLN A 293 26.15 7.95 -13.23
N PRO A 294 26.94 8.83 -12.60
CA PRO A 294 26.52 10.22 -12.39
C PRO A 294 26.09 10.87 -13.72
N HIS A 295 24.93 11.52 -13.69
CA HIS A 295 24.24 12.14 -14.82
C HIS A 295 23.65 11.17 -15.86
N GLU A 296 23.69 9.87 -15.60
CA GLU A 296 23.01 8.88 -16.43
C GLU A 296 21.52 8.83 -16.12
N THR A 297 20.73 8.47 -17.15
CA THR A 297 19.29 8.36 -17.07
C THR A 297 18.83 6.95 -17.41
N TRP A 298 18.16 6.30 -16.47
CA TRP A 298 17.38 5.09 -16.73
C TRP A 298 16.00 5.48 -17.25
N THR A 299 15.57 4.82 -18.33
CA THR A 299 14.28 5.08 -18.98
C THR A 299 13.49 3.78 -19.09
N TRP A 300 12.19 3.83 -18.77
CA TRP A 300 11.25 2.77 -19.09
C TRP A 300 9.95 3.34 -19.61
N VAL A 301 9.20 2.48 -20.29
CA VAL A 301 7.90 2.79 -20.87
C VAL A 301 6.88 1.88 -20.18
N ALA A 302 5.78 2.46 -19.74
CA ALA A 302 4.65 1.71 -19.18
C ALA A 302 3.36 2.15 -19.85
N ASP A 303 2.42 1.22 -19.98
CA ASP A 303 1.09 1.49 -20.48
C ASP A 303 0.18 1.74 -19.26
N LEU A 304 -0.38 2.94 -19.18
CA LEU A 304 -1.44 3.26 -18.22
C LEU A 304 -2.73 2.62 -18.71
N ALA A 305 -3.21 1.63 -17.98
CA ALA A 305 -4.41 0.89 -18.36
C ALA A 305 -5.63 1.81 -18.28
N CYS A 306 -6.43 1.86 -19.35
CA CYS A 306 -7.62 2.72 -19.38
C CYS A 306 -8.65 2.34 -18.30
N GLU A 307 -8.65 1.07 -17.87
CA GLU A 307 -9.54 0.52 -16.84
C GLU A 307 -9.04 0.81 -15.41
N TYR A 308 -7.72 0.96 -15.21
CA TYR A 308 -7.12 0.98 -13.87
C TYR A 308 -6.32 2.21 -13.52
N ASP A 309 -5.80 2.94 -14.49
CA ASP A 309 -4.88 4.05 -14.26
C ASP A 309 -5.44 5.39 -14.74
N LEU A 310 -6.57 5.38 -15.46
CA LEU A 310 -7.18 6.54 -16.09
C LEU A 310 -8.70 6.60 -15.89
N PRO A 311 -9.32 7.80 -15.91
CA PRO A 311 -10.75 7.95 -15.65
C PRO A 311 -11.61 7.40 -16.81
N GLU A 312 -12.19 6.21 -16.61
CA GLU A 312 -13.07 5.51 -17.57
C GLU A 312 -14.27 6.35 -18.07
N ASN A 313 -14.70 7.35 -17.31
CA ASN A 313 -15.86 8.19 -17.61
C ASN A 313 -15.49 9.59 -18.12
N ALA A 314 -14.21 9.80 -18.48
CA ALA A 314 -13.74 11.05 -19.04
C ALA A 314 -14.41 11.35 -20.39
N ARG A 315 -14.68 12.63 -20.66
CA ARG A 315 -15.38 13.07 -21.88
C ARG A 315 -14.45 13.82 -22.81
N VAL A 316 -14.71 13.74 -24.10
CA VAL A 316 -13.97 14.49 -25.13
C VAL A 316 -13.88 15.98 -24.77
N GLY A 317 -12.65 16.51 -24.80
CA GLY A 317 -12.30 17.89 -24.45
C GLY A 317 -11.99 18.13 -22.98
N GLU A 318 -12.11 17.13 -22.11
CA GLU A 318 -11.62 17.20 -20.74
C GLU A 318 -10.10 17.04 -20.67
N ALA A 319 -9.51 17.53 -19.58
CA ALA A 319 -8.07 17.49 -19.39
C ALA A 319 -7.73 16.64 -18.17
N ILE A 320 -6.67 15.84 -18.30
CA ILE A 320 -6.14 14.99 -17.24
C ILE A 320 -4.70 15.38 -17.01
N ARG A 321 -4.31 15.44 -15.74
CA ARG A 321 -2.95 15.63 -15.27
C ARG A 321 -2.47 14.37 -14.59
N TYR A 322 -1.25 13.99 -14.91
CA TYR A 322 -0.60 12.83 -14.34
C TYR A 322 0.76 13.22 -13.76
N ARG A 323 1.09 12.69 -12.58
CA ARG A 323 2.34 13.02 -11.89
C ARG A 323 2.77 11.90 -10.96
N PHE A 324 4.07 11.64 -10.89
CA PHE A 324 4.68 10.91 -9.80
C PHE A 324 4.76 11.79 -8.55
N LYS A 325 4.26 11.31 -7.42
CA LYS A 325 4.20 12.03 -6.14
C LYS A 325 5.51 11.98 -5.35
N GLY A 326 6.44 11.12 -5.76
CA GLY A 326 7.69 10.85 -5.04
C GLY A 326 7.64 9.49 -4.34
N CYS A 327 8.81 8.89 -4.13
CA CYS A 327 8.96 7.66 -3.36
C CYS A 327 10.22 7.69 -2.51
N GLN A 328 10.36 6.71 -1.64
CA GLN A 328 11.62 6.38 -0.99
C GLN A 328 12.13 5.09 -1.60
N LEU A 329 13.43 5.02 -1.91
CA LEU A 329 14.04 3.77 -2.35
C LEU A 329 14.11 2.79 -1.19
N GLU A 330 13.71 1.54 -1.45
CA GLU A 330 13.75 0.45 -0.48
C GLU A 330 15.15 -0.14 -0.36
N TRP A 331 15.91 -0.15 -1.46
CA TRP A 331 17.32 -0.53 -1.46
C TRP A 331 18.13 0.23 -2.51
N TRP A 332 19.35 0.58 -2.14
CA TRP A 332 20.37 1.12 -3.03
C TRP A 332 21.76 0.90 -2.44
N ASP A 333 22.78 0.79 -3.29
CA ASP A 333 24.18 0.74 -2.87
C ASP A 333 25.11 1.39 -3.91
N TRP A 334 26.35 1.63 -3.50
CA TRP A 334 27.42 2.13 -4.35
C TRP A 334 28.02 1.01 -5.19
N GLY A 335 28.23 1.30 -6.48
CA GLY A 335 28.78 0.34 -7.43
C GLY A 335 27.79 0.04 -8.57
N THR A 336 28.27 -0.72 -9.54
CA THR A 336 27.45 -1.26 -10.62
C THR A 336 26.90 -2.63 -10.24
N LYS A 337 26.01 -3.18 -11.05
CA LYS A 337 25.51 -4.55 -10.91
C LYS A 337 26.63 -5.58 -10.86
N ASP A 338 27.73 -5.35 -11.59
CA ASP A 338 28.90 -6.23 -11.57
C ASP A 338 29.56 -6.26 -10.18
N ASP A 339 29.63 -5.11 -9.50
CA ASP A 339 30.14 -5.02 -8.12
C ASP A 339 29.22 -5.76 -7.11
N HIS A 340 27.96 -5.96 -7.48
CA HIS A 340 26.93 -6.58 -6.65
C HIS A 340 26.55 -8.00 -7.09
N MET A 341 27.39 -8.68 -7.88
CA MET A 341 27.16 -10.06 -8.33
C MET A 341 27.03 -11.08 -7.19
N ASP A 342 27.65 -10.81 -6.04
CA ASP A 342 27.53 -11.66 -4.85
C ASP A 342 26.52 -11.11 -3.82
N THR A 343 25.86 -10.00 -4.15
CA THR A 343 24.86 -9.39 -3.25
C THR A 343 23.50 -10.04 -3.48
N VAL A 344 23.00 -10.69 -2.43
CA VAL A 344 21.69 -11.35 -2.42
C VAL A 344 20.78 -10.62 -1.45
N LEU A 345 19.57 -10.32 -1.91
CA LEU A 345 18.52 -9.67 -1.14
C LEU A 345 17.34 -10.60 -1.01
N THR A 346 16.68 -10.55 0.15
CA THR A 346 15.38 -11.22 0.31
C THR A 346 14.29 -10.18 0.07
N VAL A 347 13.44 -10.44 -0.91
CA VAL A 347 12.25 -9.64 -1.19
C VAL A 347 11.00 -10.50 -0.99
N PRO A 348 9.85 -9.90 -0.61
CA PRO A 348 8.62 -10.64 -0.44
C PRO A 348 8.28 -11.39 -1.73
N GLY A 349 7.63 -12.54 -1.58
CA GLY A 349 6.85 -13.11 -2.68
C GLY A 349 5.89 -12.07 -3.28
N LEU A 350 5.57 -12.24 -4.57
CA LEU A 350 4.78 -11.34 -5.43
C LEU A 350 5.02 -9.82 -5.25
N TRP A 351 5.78 -9.21 -6.18
CA TRP A 351 5.86 -7.74 -6.39
C TRP A 351 6.11 -6.90 -5.13
N GLY A 352 6.74 -7.48 -4.12
CA GLY A 352 7.11 -6.77 -2.91
C GLY A 352 8.05 -5.62 -3.23
N VAL A 353 7.54 -4.40 -3.11
CA VAL A 353 8.34 -3.17 -3.26
C VAL A 353 9.39 -3.08 -2.14
N ARG A 354 9.08 -3.63 -0.97
CA ARG A 354 9.91 -3.60 0.23
C ARG A 354 11.03 -4.65 0.18
N VAL A 355 12.23 -4.30 0.60
CA VAL A 355 13.30 -5.28 0.86
C VAL A 355 13.17 -5.80 2.30
N LEU A 356 13.16 -7.13 2.47
CA LEU A 356 13.04 -7.78 3.77
C LEU A 356 14.40 -7.93 4.46
N ASP A 357 15.41 -8.35 3.69
CA ASP A 357 16.77 -8.56 4.18
C ASP A 357 17.81 -8.07 3.15
N PRO A 358 18.80 -7.23 3.56
CA PRO A 358 18.96 -6.68 4.89
C PRO A 358 17.87 -5.64 5.22
N PRO A 359 17.36 -5.60 6.46
CA PRO A 359 16.41 -4.57 6.86
C PRO A 359 17.07 -3.18 6.86
N ASP A 360 16.24 -2.14 6.73
CA ASP A 360 16.65 -0.72 6.76
C ASP A 360 17.80 -0.40 5.78
N ASN A 361 17.81 -1.06 4.61
CA ASN A 361 18.83 -0.92 3.58
C ASN A 361 20.26 -1.08 4.13
N GLY A 362 20.46 -1.97 5.11
CA GLY A 362 21.76 -2.16 5.77
C GLY A 362 22.28 -0.92 6.54
N GLY A 363 21.39 -0.04 6.99
CA GLY A 363 21.71 1.20 7.71
C GLY A 363 22.17 2.36 6.81
N ARG A 364 22.06 2.22 5.48
CA ARG A 364 22.42 3.29 4.54
C ARG A 364 21.43 4.46 4.63
N PRO A 365 21.85 5.68 4.26
CA PRO A 365 20.95 6.83 4.20
C PRO A 365 19.71 6.58 3.34
N LYS A 366 18.56 7.07 3.79
CA LYS A 366 17.31 7.00 3.03
C LYS A 366 17.39 7.93 1.81
N VAL A 367 17.13 7.38 0.63
CA VAL A 367 17.09 8.14 -0.62
C VAL A 367 15.64 8.39 -0.98
N ARG A 368 15.28 9.65 -1.17
CA ARG A 368 13.93 10.07 -1.59
C ARG A 368 13.99 10.61 -2.99
N VAL A 369 13.20 10.01 -3.89
CA VAL A 369 12.99 10.56 -5.22
C VAL A 369 11.84 11.55 -5.13
N PRO A 370 12.05 12.83 -5.48
CA PRO A 370 11.00 13.84 -5.40
C PRO A 370 9.91 13.60 -6.45
N ALA A 371 8.80 14.30 -6.26
CA ALA A 371 7.71 14.32 -7.24
C ALA A 371 8.19 14.84 -8.60
N SER A 372 7.69 14.24 -9.69
CA SER A 372 8.10 14.57 -11.07
C SER A 372 7.56 15.91 -11.56
N ASN A 373 7.83 16.25 -12.83
CA ASN A 373 6.96 17.16 -13.57
C ASN A 373 5.54 16.59 -13.69
N THR A 374 4.57 17.49 -13.89
CA THR A 374 3.21 17.12 -14.26
C THR A 374 3.10 17.07 -15.77
N VAL A 375 2.54 15.99 -16.31
CA VAL A 375 2.11 15.90 -17.71
C VAL A 375 0.61 16.16 -17.78
N GLU A 376 0.15 16.81 -18.85
CA GLU A 376 -1.26 17.12 -19.08
C GLU A 376 -1.65 16.62 -20.48
N PHE A 377 -2.78 15.93 -20.57
CA PHE A 377 -3.30 15.42 -21.83
C PHE A 377 -4.81 15.64 -21.93
N THR A 378 -5.28 15.79 -23.17
CA THR A 378 -6.70 16.05 -23.49
C THR A 378 -7.39 14.80 -24.00
N VAL A 379 -8.61 14.56 -23.52
CA VAL A 379 -9.43 13.43 -23.94
C VAL A 379 -9.95 13.68 -25.36
N ILE A 380 -9.72 12.73 -26.26
CA ILE A 380 -10.18 12.74 -27.65
C ILE A 380 -11.05 11.52 -27.95
N GLY A 381 -11.82 11.61 -29.04
CA GLY A 381 -12.71 10.54 -29.52
C GLY A 381 -12.09 9.67 -30.61
#